data_AF-A0A7W5EQQ3-F1
#
_entry.id   AF-A0A7W5EQQ3-F1
#
_cell.length_a   1.000
_cell.length_b   1.000
_cell.length_c   1.000
_cell.angle_alpha   90.00
_cell.angle_beta   90.00
_cell.angle_gamma   90.00
#
_symmetry.space_group_name_H-M   'P 1'
#
loop_
_entity.id
_entity.type
_entity.pdbx_description
1 polymer ?
#
loop_
_entity_poly.entity_id
_entity_poly.type
_entity_poly.pdbx_seq_one_letter_code
_entity_poly.pdbx_strand_id
1 'polypeptide(L)'
;MAHGQALVTAASRLLPDVIVTDISMPGMYGIEAARQITSLQPASSGVFLVVHDDPALARLALTLGSGYVLKAEAGEDLVDAVCPAPGGKRFVSPSLACSREGLR
;
A
#
# COMPACT_ATOMS: atom_id res chain seq x y z
N MET A 1 -18.40 -11.80 1.71
CA MET A 1 -16.96 -11.89 2.00
C MET A 1 -16.21 -11.99 0.68
N ALA A 2 -15.62 -10.90 0.16
CA ALA A 2 -14.76 -10.93 -1.05
C ALA A 2 -14.10 -9.57 -1.38
N HIS A 3 -13.63 -8.79 -0.39
CA HIS A 3 -13.11 -7.44 -0.68
C HIS A 3 -11.81 -7.49 -1.52
N GLY A 4 -10.92 -8.45 -1.28
CA GLY A 4 -9.68 -8.61 -2.07
C GLY A 4 -9.92 -9.03 -3.52
N GLN A 5 -10.78 -10.01 -3.78
CA GLN A 5 -11.10 -10.43 -5.16
C GLN A 5 -11.86 -9.33 -5.93
N ALA A 6 -12.71 -8.56 -5.23
CA ALA A 6 -13.36 -7.39 -5.81
C ALA A 6 -12.34 -6.33 -6.20
N LEU A 7 -11.28 -6.11 -5.40
CA LEU A 7 -10.19 -5.20 -5.73
C LEU A 7 -9.44 -5.63 -7.00
N VAL A 8 -9.08 -6.91 -7.11
CA VAL A 8 -8.43 -7.47 -8.32
C VAL A 8 -9.33 -7.30 -9.55
N THR A 9 -10.63 -7.57 -9.40
CA THR A 9 -11.60 -7.43 -10.48
C THR A 9 -11.79 -5.97 -10.89
N ALA A 10 -11.80 -5.04 -9.94
CA ALA A 10 -11.90 -3.62 -10.22
C ALA A 10 -10.64 -3.09 -10.91
N ALA A 11 -9.45 -3.45 -10.42
CA ALA A 11 -8.19 -3.02 -11.03
C ALA A 11 -8.03 -3.53 -12.47
N SER A 12 -8.41 -4.78 -12.75
CA SER A 12 -8.38 -5.32 -14.12
C SER A 12 -9.30 -4.57 -15.09
N ARG A 13 -10.39 -3.96 -14.60
CA ARG A 13 -11.33 -3.18 -15.42
C ARG A 13 -10.97 -1.70 -15.53
N LEU A 14 -10.50 -1.11 -14.45
CA LEU A 14 -10.27 0.33 -14.33
C LEU A 14 -8.85 0.75 -14.69
N LEU A 15 -7.90 -0.19 -14.73
CA LEU A 15 -6.49 0.05 -15.07
C LEU A 15 -5.89 1.24 -14.28
N PRO A 16 -5.98 1.24 -12.93
CA PRO A 16 -5.57 2.38 -12.14
C PRO A 16 -4.05 2.54 -12.12
N ASP A 17 -3.58 3.78 -12.10
CA ASP A 17 -2.16 4.08 -11.84
C ASP A 17 -1.78 3.82 -10.38
N VAL A 18 -2.72 4.08 -9.45
CA VAL A 18 -2.52 3.92 -8.01
C VAL A 18 -3.69 3.18 -7.36
N ILE A 19 -3.38 2.23 -6.49
CA ILE A 19 -4.35 1.43 -5.73
C ILE A 19 -4.14 1.70 -4.25
N VAL A 20 -5.15 2.26 -3.59
CA VAL A 20 -5.15 2.42 -2.13
C VAL A 20 -5.97 1.29 -1.52
N THR A 21 -5.37 0.51 -0.62
CA THR A 21 -6.09 -0.59 0.05
C THR A 21 -5.67 -0.72 1.50
N ASP A 22 -6.60 -1.19 2.33
CA ASP A 22 -6.29 -1.67 3.66
C ASP A 22 -5.47 -2.97 3.60
N ILE A 23 -4.48 -3.13 4.48
CA ILE A 23 -3.73 -4.38 4.60
C ILE A 23 -4.57 -5.46 5.28
N SER A 24 -5.37 -5.07 6.28
CA SER A 24 -6.13 -5.98 7.14
C SER A 24 -7.58 -6.14 6.68
N MET A 25 -7.78 -6.72 5.50
CA MET A 25 -9.12 -7.01 4.98
C MET A 25 -9.63 -8.41 5.40
N PRO A 26 -10.92 -8.57 5.75
CA PRO A 26 -11.51 -9.89 6.01
C PRO A 26 -11.53 -10.78 4.75
N GLY A 27 -10.97 -11.98 4.86
CA GLY A 27 -11.05 -13.05 3.85
C GLY A 27 -9.91 -13.08 2.81
N MET A 28 -9.20 -11.98 2.58
CA MET A 28 -7.97 -11.89 1.78
C MET A 28 -7.25 -10.62 2.22
N TYR A 29 -5.97 -10.68 2.60
CA TYR A 29 -5.27 -9.45 2.96
C TYR A 29 -5.07 -8.60 1.70
N GLY A 30 -5.16 -7.27 1.86
CA GLY A 30 -5.04 -6.36 0.71
C GLY A 30 -3.68 -6.41 0.03
N ILE A 31 -2.67 -6.94 0.73
CA ILE A 31 -1.33 -7.12 0.19
C ILE A 31 -1.24 -8.27 -0.83
N GLU A 32 -1.93 -9.40 -0.62
CA GLU A 32 -2.03 -10.46 -1.64
C GLU A 32 -2.80 -9.97 -2.87
N ALA A 33 -3.89 -9.23 -2.67
CA ALA A 33 -4.66 -8.65 -3.78
C ALA A 33 -3.78 -7.69 -4.60
N ALA A 34 -3.06 -6.78 -3.93
CA ALA A 34 -2.13 -5.88 -4.61
C ALA A 34 -1.01 -6.65 -5.33
N ARG A 35 -0.43 -7.69 -4.71
CA ARG A 35 0.58 -8.54 -5.36
C ARG A 35 0.06 -9.16 -6.65
N GLN A 36 -1.18 -9.66 -6.63
CA GLN A 36 -1.81 -10.22 -7.82
C GLN A 36 -2.03 -9.15 -8.89
N ILE A 37 -2.47 -7.96 -8.49
CA ILE A 37 -2.69 -6.84 -9.43
C ILE A 37 -1.36 -6.39 -10.05
N THR A 38 -0.32 -6.13 -9.25
CA THR A 38 1.00 -5.71 -9.76
C THR A 38 1.61 -6.77 -10.69
N SER A 39 1.33 -8.05 -10.46
CA SER A 39 1.75 -9.12 -11.38
C SER A 39 1.02 -9.09 -12.73
N LEU A 40 -0.23 -8.60 -12.77
CA LEU A 40 -1.05 -8.49 -13.98
C LEU A 40 -0.89 -7.11 -14.66
N GLN A 41 -0.58 -6.09 -13.87
CA GLN A 41 -0.51 -4.67 -14.22
C GLN A 41 0.71 -4.03 -13.55
N PRO A 42 1.93 -4.20 -14.10
CA PRO A 42 3.15 -3.67 -13.48
C PRO A 42 3.22 -2.15 -13.38
N ALA A 43 2.38 -1.44 -14.14
CA ALA A 43 2.26 0.01 -14.08
C ALA A 43 1.49 0.51 -12.84
N SER A 44 0.65 -0.34 -12.24
CA SER A 44 -0.14 0.01 -11.06
C SER A 44 0.72 -0.02 -9.79
N SER A 45 0.65 1.04 -8.99
CA SER A 45 1.37 1.15 -7.73
C SER A 45 0.44 1.01 -6.52
N GLY A 46 0.87 0.25 -5.50
CA GLY A 46 0.09 0.05 -4.27
C GLY A 46 0.41 1.05 -3.16
N VAL A 47 -0.61 1.58 -2.49
CA VAL A 47 -0.53 2.30 -1.22
C VAL A 47 -1.34 1.53 -0.18
N PHE A 48 -0.66 1.11 0.89
CA PHE A 48 -1.23 0.23 1.90
C PHE A 48 -1.53 0.99 3.19
N LEU A 49 -2.77 0.92 3.65
CA LEU A 49 -3.21 1.47 4.93
C LEU A 49 -3.07 0.43 6.04
N VAL A 50 -2.48 0.81 7.17
CA VAL A 50 -2.23 -0.08 8.32
C VAL A 50 -2.68 0.53 9.64
N VAL A 51 -3.12 -0.30 10.58
CA VAL A 51 -3.56 0.19 11.91
C VAL A 51 -2.38 0.36 12.87
N HIS A 52 -1.34 -0.47 12.73
CA HIS A 52 -0.17 -0.48 13.60
C HIS A 52 1.10 -0.70 12.79
N ASP A 53 2.25 -0.37 13.39
CA ASP A 53 3.56 -0.67 12.81
C ASP A 53 3.84 -2.17 12.90
N ASP A 54 4.07 -2.78 11.73
CA ASP A 54 4.52 -4.16 11.60
C ASP A 54 5.66 -4.17 10.56
N PRO A 55 6.91 -4.38 10.99
CA PRO A 55 8.06 -4.38 10.09
C PRO A 55 7.99 -5.42 8.96
N ALA A 56 7.34 -6.56 9.17
CA ALA A 56 7.20 -7.58 8.14
C ALA A 56 6.22 -7.13 7.04
N LEU A 57 5.09 -6.56 7.45
CA LEU A 57 4.12 -5.98 6.52
C LEU A 57 4.66 -4.75 5.81
N ALA A 58 5.40 -3.88 6.51
CA ALA A 58 6.06 -2.72 5.93
C ALA A 58 7.06 -3.12 4.82
N ARG A 59 7.89 -4.15 5.06
CA ARG A 59 8.81 -4.66 4.03
C ARG A 59 8.06 -5.17 2.80
N LEU A 60 7.03 -5.99 3.00
CA LEU A 60 6.24 -6.52 1.90
C LEU A 60 5.53 -5.39 1.12
N ALA A 61 4.93 -4.44 1.81
CA ALA A 61 4.26 -3.29 1.20
C ALA A 61 5.23 -2.46 0.34
N LEU A 62 6.44 -2.20 0.84
CA LEU A 62 7.48 -1.46 0.11
C LEU A 62 8.07 -2.23 -1.07
N THR A 63 7.99 -3.56 -1.07
CA THR A 63 8.38 -4.37 -2.26
C THR A 63 7.31 -4.37 -3.34
N LEU A 64 6.04 -4.21 -2.97
CA LEU A 64 4.90 -4.33 -3.87
C LEU A 64 4.30 -2.98 -4.30
N GLY A 65 4.65 -1.90 -3.61
CA GLY A 65 4.01 -0.61 -3.81
C GLY A 65 4.91 0.58 -3.49
N SER A 66 4.29 1.75 -3.58
CA SER A 66 4.90 3.05 -3.34
C SER A 66 4.56 3.63 -1.97
N GLY A 67 3.59 3.10 -1.24
CA GLY A 67 3.14 3.70 0.02
C GLY A 67 2.82 2.71 1.15
N TYR A 68 3.23 3.04 2.38
CA TYR A 68 2.83 2.36 3.62
C TYR A 68 2.43 3.39 4.68
N VAL A 69 1.12 3.51 4.92
CA VAL A 69 0.51 4.65 5.63
C VAL A 69 -0.27 4.17 6.85
N LEU A 70 -0.11 4.82 8.00
CA LEU A 70 -0.98 4.58 9.15
C LEU A 70 -2.39 5.11 8.87
N LYS A 71 -3.41 4.28 9.12
CA LYS A 71 -4.82 4.66 9.01
C LYS A 71 -5.18 5.87 9.87
N ALA A 72 -4.54 6.00 11.03
CA ALA A 72 -4.74 7.14 11.92
C ALA A 72 -4.26 8.47 11.30
N GLU A 73 -3.27 8.40 10.40
CA GLU A 73 -2.61 9.54 9.76
C GLU A 73 -3.00 9.69 8.28
N ALA A 74 -3.84 8.79 7.76
CA ALA A 74 -4.23 8.74 6.34
C ALA A 74 -4.91 10.03 5.84
N GLY A 75 -5.48 10.85 6.72
CA GLY A 75 -6.03 12.14 6.32
C GLY A 75 -4.97 13.12 5.79
N GLU A 76 -3.75 13.04 6.31
CA GLU A 76 -2.64 13.93 5.96
C GLU A 76 -1.66 13.21 5.00
N ASP A 77 -1.32 11.96 5.30
CA ASP A 77 -0.26 11.22 4.63
C ASP A 77 -0.67 10.59 3.29
N LEU A 78 -1.96 10.36 3.07
CA LEU A 78 -2.40 9.61 1.90
C LEU A 78 -2.17 10.37 0.59
N VAL A 79 -2.29 11.70 0.62
CA VAL A 79 -2.06 12.54 -0.56
C VAL A 79 -0.60 12.43 -1.01
N ASP A 80 0.33 12.49 -0.06
CA ASP A 80 1.76 12.36 -0.33
C ASP A 80 2.13 10.93 -0.77
N ALA A 81 1.41 9.92 -0.28
CA ALA A 81 1.61 8.53 -0.68
C ALA A 81 1.08 8.22 -2.09
N VAL A 82 -0.03 8.83 -2.51
CA VAL A 82 -0.64 8.62 -3.83
C VAL A 82 0.04 9.47 -4.91
N CYS A 83 0.47 10.68 -4.57
CA CYS A 83 1.15 11.61 -5.47
C CYS A 83 2.61 11.79 -5.05
N PRO A 84 3.47 10.76 -5.16
CA PRO A 84 4.85 10.87 -4.74
C PRO A 84 5.56 11.95 -5.54
N ALA A 85 6.41 12.72 -4.84
CA ALA A 85 7.22 13.76 -5.44
C ALA A 85 8.00 13.25 -6.68
N PRO A 86 8.30 14.13 -7.67
CA PRO A 86 9.04 13.76 -8.87
C PRO A 86 10.34 13.02 -8.51
N GLY A 87 10.45 11.76 -8.90
CA GLY A 87 11.54 10.86 -8.50
C GLY A 87 11.10 9.50 -7.95
N GLY A 88 9.79 9.23 -7.83
CA GLY A 88 9.27 7.89 -7.56
C GLY A 88 9.66 7.34 -6.19
N LYS A 89 9.85 8.22 -5.20
CA LYS A 89 10.21 7.80 -3.85
C LYS A 89 9.03 7.11 -3.18
N ARG A 90 9.32 6.00 -2.49
CA ARG A 90 8.36 5.29 -1.65
C ARG A 90 8.02 6.15 -0.43
N PHE A 91 6.75 6.30 -0.12
CA PHE A 91 6.24 6.97 1.06
C PHE A 91 6.03 5.99 2.22
N VAL A 92 6.41 6.42 3.41
CA VAL A 92 6.12 5.74 4.67
C VAL A 92 5.71 6.83 5.65
N SER A 93 4.59 6.63 6.36
CA SER A 93 4.17 7.58 7.40
C SER A 93 5.34 7.92 8.34
N PRO A 94 5.61 9.20 8.64
CA PRO A 94 6.79 9.62 9.41
C PRO A 94 6.92 8.91 10.77
N SER A 95 5.79 8.67 11.43
CA SER A 95 5.66 7.92 12.68
C SER A 95 6.20 6.48 12.57
N LEU A 96 5.95 5.81 11.45
CA LEU A 96 6.48 4.47 11.14
C LEU A 96 7.97 4.51 10.74
N ALA A 97 8.42 5.62 10.14
CA ALA A 97 9.81 5.76 9.73
C ALA A 97 10.75 5.96 10.92
N CYS A 98 10.35 6.74 11.92
CA CYS A 98 11.14 6.99 13.14
C CYS A 98 11.37 5.70 13.95
N SER A 99 10.38 4.80 14.01
CA SER A 99 10.50 3.46 14.61
C SER A 99 11.60 2.60 13.96
N ARG A 100 11.97 2.90 12.70
CA ARG A 100 12.81 2.04 11.84
C ARG A 100 14.28 2.48 11.71
N GLU A 101 14.71 3.55 12.37
CA GLU A 101 16.13 4.00 12.31
C GLU A 101 17.13 3.03 12.97
N GLY A 102 16.68 1.97 13.64
CA GLY A 102 17.53 0.94 14.26
C GLY A 102 17.92 -0.27 13.38
N LEU A 103 17.51 -0.33 12.11
CA LEU A 103 17.82 -1.43 11.18
C LEU A 103 18.65 -0.91 9.99
N ARG A 104 19.91 -0.58 10.26
CA ARG A 104 20.96 -0.45 9.25
C ARG A 104 22.00 -1.54 9.44
#